data_AF-A0A6P2E327-F1
#
_entry.id   AF-A0A6P2E327-F1
#
_cell.length_a   1.000
_cell.length_b   1.000
_cell.length_c   1.000
_cell.angle_alpha   90.00
_cell.angle_beta   90.00
_cell.angle_gamma   90.00
#
_symmetry.space_group_name_H-M   'P 1'
#
loop_
_entity.id
_entity.type
_entity.pdbx_description
1 polymer ?
#
loop_
_entity_poly.entity_id
_entity_poly.type
_entity_poly.pdbx_seq_one_letter_code
_entity_poly.pdbx_strand_id
1 'polypeptide(L)'
;MKHRIWSHVARRAFGGLLGLVLLLAAGAAAWAQQDPPGRVARLDDQQGTVSFSPAGDDTWYDAVPNRPITTGDRLWTDRNARAELHVDSTALRLDDQTLLVVSELDDDSARFTATRGRLQLRVREAPAGQRLEIGTANLAAVIETSGDYRIEVDPAAGTTRVAVAAGGLTLFGENGESVALGAHQQLTVSGRELAAVSGEAVRAGDAFDRWVAERDRLEDQSISARYVSRDVLGYQQLDRYGDWQSDANYGNVWYPRSVDADWAPYRDGQWVDIAPWGWTWVDAAPWGFAPSHYGRWARIGPRWAWVPGRANTRPVYAPALVGFVGGGVHANVVAGGRPSVGWFPLAPGEAWRPGDRASQRYADEVNRAIAYQRQLARTDYLHRNTPGALSLVPVDIFGRGPIARRDFLRTPEGATAQLPIVATAPIPARGDRHSGGFGRSASALPPPDLRGRQQQQAQQVQQSQQLQQSQQVQQARQQLQCKRSANDTLAPSMTAC
;
A
#
# COMPACT_ATOMS: atom_id res chain seq x y z
N MET A 1 -24.49 -33.83 76.14
CA MET A 1 -24.57 -34.51 74.82
C MET A 1 -23.75 -33.76 73.78
N LYS A 2 -22.54 -34.29 73.54
CA LYS A 2 -21.85 -34.45 72.24
C LYS A 2 -21.76 -33.27 71.23
N HIS A 3 -20.53 -32.73 71.16
CA HIS A 3 -19.68 -32.37 70.00
C HIS A 3 -20.30 -31.54 68.84
N ARG A 4 -19.64 -30.56 68.21
CA ARG A 4 -18.24 -30.57 67.74
C ARG A 4 -17.89 -29.19 67.14
N ILE A 5 -16.66 -28.74 67.37
CA ILE A 5 -15.97 -27.63 66.72
C ILE A 5 -15.38 -28.14 65.38
N TRP A 6 -15.18 -27.22 64.41
CA TRP A 6 -14.40 -27.26 63.14
C TRP A 6 -15.30 -26.86 61.95
N SER A 7 -14.93 -26.06 60.95
CA SER A 7 -13.68 -25.38 60.60
C SER A 7 -14.00 -24.38 59.48
N HIS A 8 -13.59 -23.11 59.62
CA HIS A 8 -13.61 -22.13 58.53
C HIS A 8 -12.42 -22.34 57.60
N VAL A 9 -12.37 -23.46 56.88
CA VAL A 9 -11.34 -23.72 55.86
C VAL A 9 -11.97 -24.43 54.66
N ALA A 10 -12.89 -23.77 53.96
CA ALA A 10 -13.43 -24.29 52.69
C ALA A 10 -14.02 -23.21 51.76
N ARG A 11 -13.53 -21.97 51.83
CA ARG A 11 -13.96 -20.89 50.91
C ARG A 11 -12.82 -20.10 50.23
N ARG A 12 -11.58 -20.53 50.40
CA ARG A 12 -10.41 -19.90 49.75
C ARG A 12 -9.73 -20.76 48.68
N ALA A 13 -10.24 -21.95 48.37
CA ALA A 13 -9.62 -22.85 47.39
C ALA A 13 -10.25 -22.81 45.99
N PHE A 14 -11.43 -22.19 45.81
CA PHE A 14 -12.10 -22.14 44.48
C PHE A 14 -11.88 -20.80 43.73
N GLY A 15 -11.41 -19.76 44.41
CA GLY A 15 -11.09 -18.47 43.78
C GLY A 15 -9.70 -18.40 43.13
N GLY A 16 -8.77 -19.24 43.59
CA GLY A 16 -7.38 -19.24 43.10
C GLY A 16 -7.21 -19.89 41.71
N LEU A 17 -8.01 -20.90 41.40
CA LEU A 17 -7.93 -21.64 40.13
C LEU A 17 -8.62 -20.90 38.97
N LEU A 18 -9.63 -20.05 39.23
CA LEU A 18 -10.23 -19.21 38.18
C LEU A 18 -9.36 -17.98 37.84
N GLY A 19 -8.66 -17.42 38.82
CA GLY A 19 -7.76 -16.28 38.62
C GLY A 19 -6.51 -16.63 37.81
N LEU A 20 -5.96 -17.83 37.99
CA LEU A 20 -4.77 -18.28 37.26
C LEU A 20 -5.07 -18.61 35.78
N VAL A 21 -6.27 -19.11 35.47
CA VAL A 21 -6.71 -19.38 34.08
C VAL A 21 -7.01 -18.08 33.32
N LEU A 22 -7.54 -17.05 33.99
CA LEU A 22 -7.76 -15.72 33.39
C LEU A 22 -6.44 -14.94 33.17
N LEU A 23 -5.43 -15.12 34.02
CA LEU A 23 -4.10 -14.51 33.83
C LEU A 23 -3.22 -15.26 32.82
N LEU A 24 -3.43 -16.57 32.62
CA LEU A 24 -2.76 -17.34 31.56
C LEU A 24 -3.41 -17.14 30.17
N ALA A 25 -4.69 -16.73 30.11
CA ALA A 25 -5.34 -16.36 28.85
C ALA A 25 -4.97 -14.94 28.36
N ALA A 26 -4.61 -14.02 29.27
CA ALA A 26 -4.14 -12.67 28.91
C ALA A 26 -2.70 -12.63 28.36
N GLY A 27 -1.97 -13.74 28.42
CA GLY A 27 -0.61 -13.88 27.87
C GLY A 27 -0.57 -14.45 26.45
N ALA A 28 -1.70 -14.82 25.86
CA ALA A 28 -1.78 -15.22 24.47
C ALA A 28 -1.70 -13.97 23.59
N ALA A 29 -0.51 -13.74 23.03
CA ALA A 29 -0.40 -13.18 21.69
C ALA A 29 -0.85 -11.71 21.50
N ALA A 30 -0.33 -10.78 22.31
CA ALA A 30 0.01 -9.47 21.75
C ALA A 30 1.27 -9.65 20.87
N TRP A 31 1.12 -10.36 19.75
CA TRP A 31 2.06 -10.19 18.65
C TRP A 31 1.86 -8.74 18.26
N ALA A 32 2.92 -7.93 18.29
CA ALA A 32 2.89 -6.65 17.60
C ALA A 32 2.67 -6.99 16.13
N GLN A 33 1.40 -7.08 15.74
CA GLN A 33 1.03 -7.25 14.36
C GLN A 33 1.57 -6.02 13.65
N GLN A 34 2.62 -6.20 12.86
CA GLN A 34 3.21 -5.10 12.11
C GLN A 34 2.13 -4.57 11.19
N ASP A 35 1.79 -3.29 11.38
CA ASP A 35 0.83 -2.62 10.53
C ASP A 35 1.34 -2.64 9.09
N PRO A 36 0.44 -2.84 8.10
CA PRO A 36 0.80 -2.59 6.72
C PRO A 36 1.10 -1.09 6.58
N PRO A 37 1.96 -0.68 5.64
CA PRO A 37 2.33 0.71 5.53
C PRO A 37 1.14 1.57 5.12
N GLY A 38 1.09 2.77 5.68
CA GLY A 38 0.21 3.87 5.29
C GLY A 38 0.61 4.51 3.96
N ARG A 39 1.76 4.13 3.41
CA ARG A 39 2.27 4.59 2.12
C ARG A 39 2.24 3.48 1.08
N VAL A 40 2.12 3.89 -0.17
CA VAL A 40 2.16 3.02 -1.34
C VAL A 40 2.69 3.81 -2.52
N ALA A 41 3.12 3.12 -3.58
CA ALA A 41 3.44 3.75 -4.85
C ALA A 41 2.33 3.46 -5.87
N ARG A 42 2.22 4.30 -6.89
CA ARG A 42 1.26 4.12 -7.99
C ARG A 42 1.93 4.45 -9.31
N LEU A 43 1.68 3.62 -10.33
CA LEU A 43 1.94 3.99 -11.73
C LEU A 43 0.93 5.07 -12.16
N ASP A 44 1.39 6.30 -12.36
CA ASP A 44 0.55 7.44 -12.75
C ASP A 44 0.40 7.58 -14.28
N ASP A 45 1.51 7.42 -15.00
CA ASP A 45 1.56 7.49 -16.45
C ASP A 45 2.45 6.38 -17.02
N GLN A 46 2.10 5.91 -18.22
CA GLN A 46 2.93 4.98 -18.98
C GLN A 46 2.83 5.27 -20.47
N GLN A 47 3.96 5.16 -21.17
CA GLN A 47 4.05 5.21 -22.62
C GLN A 47 4.79 3.97 -23.11
N GLY A 48 4.33 3.37 -24.21
CA GLY A 48 4.92 2.12 -24.71
C GLY A 48 4.63 0.92 -23.79
N THR A 49 5.48 -0.09 -23.87
CA THR A 49 5.31 -1.35 -23.13
C THR A 49 6.01 -1.28 -21.78
N VAL A 50 5.22 -1.34 -20.71
CA VAL A 50 5.69 -1.42 -19.33
C VAL A 50 5.20 -2.72 -18.73
N SER A 51 6.12 -3.45 -18.10
CA SER A 51 5.84 -4.73 -17.46
C SER A 51 6.11 -4.62 -15.97
N PHE A 52 5.38 -5.38 -15.17
CA PHE A 52 5.61 -5.49 -13.73
C PHE A 52 5.70 -6.95 -13.29
N SER A 53 6.42 -7.18 -12.21
CA SER A 53 6.47 -8.46 -11.51
C SER A 53 6.19 -8.20 -10.03
N PRO A 54 5.19 -8.87 -9.44
CA PRO A 54 4.80 -8.60 -8.06
C PRO A 54 5.79 -9.20 -7.07
N ALA A 55 5.80 -8.66 -5.85
CA ALA A 55 6.62 -9.18 -4.76
C ALA A 55 6.41 -10.70 -4.54
N GLY A 56 7.52 -11.45 -4.47
CA GLY A 56 7.49 -12.89 -4.23
C GLY A 56 7.10 -13.76 -5.43
N ASP A 57 6.91 -13.17 -6.61
CA ASP A 57 6.66 -13.86 -7.89
C ASP A 57 7.72 -13.46 -8.91
N ASP A 58 8.20 -14.38 -9.74
CA ASP A 58 9.08 -14.09 -10.87
C ASP A 58 8.35 -13.96 -12.21
N THR A 59 7.02 -14.12 -12.20
CA THR A 59 6.15 -13.92 -13.36
C THR A 59 6.01 -12.42 -13.63
N TRP A 60 6.03 -12.09 -14.92
CA TRP A 60 5.86 -10.72 -15.41
C TRP A 60 4.51 -10.57 -16.12
N TYR A 61 3.87 -9.44 -15.88
CA TYR A 61 2.57 -9.07 -16.43
C TYR A 61 2.64 -7.68 -17.05
N ASP A 62 1.76 -7.39 -18.00
CA ASP A 62 1.59 -6.01 -18.49
C ASP A 62 1.19 -5.10 -17.31
N ALA A 63 1.80 -3.92 -17.22
CA ALA A 63 1.50 -2.97 -16.16
C ALA A 63 0.06 -2.46 -16.25
N VAL A 64 -0.68 -2.63 -15.15
CA VAL A 64 -2.09 -2.22 -15.06
C VAL A 64 -2.19 -0.95 -14.22
N PRO A 65 -2.89 0.09 -14.71
CA PRO A 65 -3.20 1.29 -13.92
C PRO A 65 -3.92 0.94 -12.62
N ASN A 66 -3.76 1.78 -11.60
CA ASN A 66 -4.37 1.64 -10.27
C ASN A 66 -3.99 0.41 -9.44
N ARG A 67 -3.14 -0.50 -9.93
CA ARG A 67 -2.53 -1.49 -9.03
C ARG A 67 -1.60 -0.74 -8.08
N PRO A 68 -1.79 -0.84 -6.74
CA PRO A 68 -0.82 -0.31 -5.81
C PRO A 68 0.51 -1.05 -5.94
N ILE A 69 1.60 -0.30 -5.88
CA ILE A 69 2.97 -0.79 -6.00
C ILE A 69 3.63 -0.71 -4.62
N THR A 70 4.25 -1.80 -4.18
CA THR A 70 4.77 -1.96 -2.82
C THR A 70 6.12 -2.67 -2.78
N THR A 71 6.68 -2.81 -1.58
CA THR A 71 7.93 -3.52 -1.33
C THR A 71 7.97 -4.86 -2.04
N GLY A 72 9.03 -5.09 -2.82
CA GLY A 72 9.29 -6.30 -3.59
C GLY A 72 8.77 -6.26 -5.03
N ASP A 73 7.90 -5.31 -5.39
CA ASP A 73 7.45 -5.14 -6.77
C ASP A 73 8.59 -4.65 -7.67
N ARG A 74 8.52 -5.04 -8.94
CA ARG A 74 9.51 -4.71 -9.97
C ARG A 74 8.83 -4.16 -11.20
N LEU A 75 9.46 -3.17 -11.83
CA LEU A 75 8.97 -2.54 -13.06
C LEU A 75 10.05 -2.52 -14.13
N TRP A 76 9.63 -2.79 -15.36
CA TRP A 76 10.47 -2.76 -16.55
C TRP A 76 9.83 -1.89 -17.62
N THR A 77 10.56 -0.88 -18.08
CA THR A 77 10.24 -0.13 -19.30
C THR A 77 11.01 -0.73 -20.46
N ASP A 78 10.32 -1.18 -21.51
CA ASP A 78 10.98 -1.69 -22.72
C ASP A 78 11.57 -0.54 -23.57
N ARG A 79 12.18 -0.87 -24.71
CA ARG A 79 12.63 0.12 -25.70
C ARG A 79 11.49 1.06 -26.10
N ASN A 80 11.79 2.36 -26.15
CA ASN A 80 10.82 3.42 -26.43
C ASN A 80 9.63 3.46 -25.44
N ALA A 81 9.77 2.89 -24.24
CA ALA A 81 8.76 2.96 -23.20
C ALA A 81 9.18 3.89 -22.06
N ARG A 82 8.20 4.43 -21.33
CA ARG A 82 8.39 5.29 -20.17
C ARG A 82 7.34 4.99 -19.11
N ALA A 83 7.70 5.22 -17.86
CA ALA A 83 6.79 5.09 -16.74
C ALA A 83 7.02 6.24 -15.74
N GLU A 84 5.94 6.74 -15.15
CA GLU A 84 5.98 7.63 -14.00
C GLU A 84 5.34 6.94 -12.80
N LEU A 85 6.11 6.76 -11.74
CA LEU A 85 5.62 6.33 -10.44
C LEU A 85 5.52 7.52 -9.50
N HIS A 86 4.45 7.56 -8.71
CA HIS A 86 4.33 8.47 -7.58
C HIS A 86 4.40 7.71 -6.27
N VAL A 87 5.14 8.27 -5.31
CA VAL A 87 5.14 7.91 -3.89
C VAL A 87 5.08 9.22 -3.09
N ASP A 88 4.02 9.39 -2.29
CA ASP A 88 3.67 10.70 -1.73
C ASP A 88 3.69 11.79 -2.85
N SER A 89 4.30 12.95 -2.58
CA SER A 89 4.54 14.03 -3.55
C SER A 89 5.81 13.88 -4.41
N THR A 90 6.49 12.72 -4.37
CA THR A 90 7.67 12.44 -5.19
C THR A 90 7.27 11.73 -6.49
N ALA A 91 7.74 12.26 -7.63
CA ALA A 91 7.63 11.62 -8.93
C ALA A 91 8.95 10.93 -9.29
N LEU A 92 8.91 9.63 -9.59
CA LEU A 92 10.02 8.82 -10.08
C LEU A 92 9.73 8.38 -11.52
N ARG A 93 10.52 8.88 -12.45
CA ARG A 93 10.32 8.70 -13.89
C ARG A 93 11.40 7.79 -14.47
N LEU A 94 10.97 6.76 -15.18
CA LEU A 94 11.81 5.76 -15.83
C LEU A 94 11.79 6.02 -17.33
N ASP A 95 12.97 6.12 -17.94
CA ASP A 95 13.08 6.11 -19.40
C ASP A 95 13.13 4.70 -19.95
N ASP A 96 13.44 4.54 -21.22
CA ASP A 96 13.52 3.22 -21.86
C ASP A 96 14.57 2.30 -21.22
N GLN A 97 14.36 0.99 -21.39
CA GLN A 97 15.25 -0.07 -20.92
C GLN A 97 15.66 0.04 -19.43
N THR A 98 14.73 0.51 -18.58
CA THR A 98 14.99 0.78 -17.17
C THR A 98 14.35 -0.29 -16.30
N LEU A 99 15.14 -0.88 -15.40
CA LEU A 99 14.66 -1.87 -14.43
C LEU A 99 14.76 -1.30 -13.02
N LEU A 100 13.59 -1.11 -12.42
CA LEU A 100 13.42 -0.62 -11.05
C LEU A 100 12.86 -1.71 -10.15
N VAL A 101 13.41 -1.83 -8.95
CA VAL A 101 12.90 -2.66 -7.86
C VAL A 101 12.47 -1.74 -6.73
N VAL A 102 11.27 -1.94 -6.18
CA VAL A 102 10.86 -1.29 -4.92
C VAL A 102 11.45 -2.11 -3.79
N SER A 103 12.63 -1.72 -3.31
CA SER A 103 13.39 -2.50 -2.33
C SER A 103 12.81 -2.40 -0.92
N GLU A 104 12.28 -1.22 -0.57
CA GLU A 104 11.62 -0.95 0.70
C GLU A 104 10.63 0.20 0.47
N LEU A 105 9.41 0.02 0.92
CA LEU A 105 8.39 1.05 0.96
C LEU A 105 7.53 0.83 2.20
N ASP A 106 7.81 1.61 3.21
CA ASP A 106 7.09 1.68 4.47
C ASP A 106 6.89 3.14 4.90
N ASP A 107 6.35 3.37 6.11
CA ASP A 107 6.01 4.71 6.58
C ASP A 107 7.21 5.65 6.79
N ASP A 108 8.41 5.07 6.98
CA ASP A 108 9.65 5.78 7.31
C ASP A 108 10.64 5.78 6.13
N SER A 109 10.56 4.81 5.22
CA SER A 109 11.55 4.59 4.16
C SER A 109 10.90 4.31 2.80
N ALA A 110 11.45 4.93 1.76
CA ALA A 110 11.21 4.60 0.35
C ALA A 110 12.57 4.38 -0.32
N ARG A 111 12.96 3.12 -0.48
CA ARG A 111 14.18 2.69 -1.19
C ARG A 111 13.81 2.02 -2.50
N PHE A 112 14.34 2.55 -3.59
CA PHE A 112 14.24 1.94 -4.90
C PHE A 112 15.62 1.53 -5.39
N THR A 113 15.74 0.38 -6.05
CA THR A 113 16.99 -0.05 -6.68
C THR A 113 16.87 0.01 -8.19
N ALA A 114 17.76 0.79 -8.80
CA ALA A 114 17.94 0.87 -10.25
C ALA A 114 19.08 -0.05 -10.65
N THR A 115 18.79 -1.07 -11.44
CA THR A 115 19.81 -2.02 -11.91
C THR A 115 20.38 -1.64 -13.28
N ARG A 116 19.61 -0.87 -14.05
CA ARG A 116 19.95 -0.36 -15.38
C ARG A 116 19.01 0.78 -15.75
N GLY A 117 19.49 1.67 -16.61
CA GLY A 117 18.66 2.63 -17.33
C GLY A 117 18.77 4.01 -16.72
N ARG A 118 17.76 4.86 -16.97
CA ARG A 118 17.78 6.26 -16.56
C ARG A 118 16.55 6.59 -15.74
N LEU A 119 16.80 7.20 -14.59
CA LEU A 119 15.81 7.73 -13.68
C LEU A 119 15.89 9.25 -13.60
N GLN A 120 14.73 9.88 -13.59
CA GLN A 120 14.56 11.28 -13.23
C GLN A 120 13.60 11.37 -12.05
N LEU A 121 14.03 12.03 -10.98
CA LEU A 121 13.26 12.21 -9.76
C LEU A 121 12.93 13.68 -9.61
N ARG A 122 11.67 13.96 -9.26
CA ARG A 122 11.25 15.25 -8.74
C ARG A 122 10.71 15.07 -7.34
N VAL A 123 11.37 15.68 -6.37
CA VAL A 123 10.99 15.68 -4.95
C VAL A 123 10.46 17.06 -4.63
N ARG A 124 9.14 17.17 -4.44
CA ARG A 124 8.48 18.47 -4.20
C ARG A 124 8.63 18.92 -2.76
N GLU A 125 8.45 18.00 -1.83
CA GLU A 125 8.56 18.24 -0.40
C GLU A 125 9.69 17.39 0.16
N ALA A 126 10.48 17.99 1.06
CA ALA A 126 11.57 17.28 1.68
C ALA A 126 11.02 16.06 2.46
N PRO A 127 11.70 14.91 2.43
CA PRO A 127 11.33 13.73 3.21
C PRO A 127 11.39 14.02 4.73
N ALA A 128 10.34 14.60 5.30
CA ALA A 128 10.34 15.02 6.71
C ALA A 128 10.38 13.79 7.64
N GLY A 129 11.57 13.48 8.16
CA GLY A 129 11.81 12.29 8.99
C GLY A 129 11.77 10.96 8.21
N GLN A 130 11.70 11.02 6.88
CA GLN A 130 11.63 9.84 6.01
C GLN A 130 12.92 9.71 5.20
N ARG A 131 13.31 8.48 4.88
CA ARG A 131 14.45 8.21 4.00
C ARG A 131 13.95 7.97 2.58
N LEU A 132 14.38 8.80 1.63
CA LEU A 132 14.22 8.53 0.20
C LEU A 132 15.59 8.16 -0.39
N GLU A 133 15.68 6.95 -0.94
CA GLU A 133 16.95 6.41 -1.43
C GLU A 133 16.82 5.73 -2.79
N ILE A 134 17.79 5.99 -3.65
CA ILE A 134 17.99 5.25 -4.90
C ILE A 134 19.29 4.45 -4.82
N GLY A 135 19.16 3.14 -4.69
CA GLY A 135 20.26 2.18 -4.75
C GLY A 135 20.64 1.82 -6.19
N THR A 136 21.92 1.55 -6.41
CA THR A 136 22.47 1.00 -7.65
C THR A 136 23.53 -0.05 -7.31
N ALA A 137 24.14 -0.68 -8.31
CA ALA A 137 25.26 -1.59 -8.08
C ALA A 137 26.51 -0.90 -7.50
N ASN A 138 26.64 0.43 -7.69
CA ASN A 138 27.84 1.19 -7.37
C ASN A 138 27.69 2.08 -6.12
N LEU A 139 26.47 2.53 -5.82
CA LEU A 139 26.22 3.51 -4.76
C LEU A 139 24.76 3.45 -4.28
N ALA A 140 24.52 4.03 -3.10
CA ALA A 140 23.21 4.46 -2.63
C ALA A 140 23.14 5.99 -2.61
N ALA A 141 22.16 6.57 -3.30
CA ALA A 141 21.89 8.00 -3.30
C ALA A 141 20.74 8.32 -2.35
N VAL A 142 21.03 8.97 -1.23
CA VAL A 142 20.03 9.42 -0.25
C VAL A 142 19.67 10.86 -0.54
N ILE A 143 18.38 11.11 -0.80
CA ILE A 143 17.87 12.43 -1.16
C ILE A 143 17.54 13.22 0.10
N GLU A 144 18.24 14.34 0.32
CA GLU A 144 18.17 15.11 1.57
C GLU A 144 17.14 16.24 1.50
N THR A 145 16.91 16.80 0.31
CA THR A 145 16.07 18.00 0.13
C THR A 145 15.14 17.87 -1.08
N SER A 146 14.13 18.75 -1.15
CA SER A 146 13.34 18.91 -2.36
C SER A 146 14.23 19.34 -3.54
N GLY A 147 13.99 18.78 -4.72
CA GLY A 147 14.83 19.03 -5.87
C GLY A 147 14.57 18.10 -7.04
N ASP A 148 15.44 18.21 -8.03
CA ASP A 148 15.38 17.48 -9.29
C ASP A 148 16.70 16.72 -9.48
N TYR A 149 16.60 15.40 -9.54
CA TYR A 149 17.74 14.50 -9.50
C TYR A 149 17.71 13.54 -10.68
N ARG A 150 18.87 13.25 -11.25
CA ARG A 150 19.04 12.28 -12.33
C ARG A 150 20.04 11.22 -11.94
N ILE A 151 19.68 9.97 -12.19
CA ILE A 151 20.51 8.80 -11.94
C ILE A 151 20.51 7.94 -13.21
N GLU A 152 21.69 7.74 -13.79
CA GLU A 152 21.91 6.92 -14.99
C GLU A 152 22.80 5.73 -14.62
N VAL A 153 22.31 4.51 -14.86
CA VAL A 153 22.99 3.26 -14.51
C VAL A 153 23.34 2.51 -15.80
N ASP A 154 24.63 2.40 -16.09
CA ASP A 154 25.15 1.64 -17.22
C ASP A 154 25.88 0.37 -16.72
N PRO A 155 25.20 -0.80 -16.72
CA PRO A 155 25.82 -2.04 -16.29
C PRO A 155 26.89 -2.56 -17.26
N ALA A 156 26.91 -2.12 -18.52
CA ALA A 156 27.93 -2.53 -19.49
C ALA A 156 29.25 -1.77 -19.26
N ALA A 157 29.16 -0.48 -18.97
CA ALA A 157 30.31 0.32 -18.55
C ALA A 157 30.67 0.11 -17.06
N GLY A 158 29.78 -0.48 -16.26
CA GLY A 158 29.96 -0.62 -14.82
C GLY A 158 29.86 0.71 -14.06
N THR A 159 29.19 1.71 -14.63
CA THR A 159 29.17 3.07 -14.08
C THR A 159 27.79 3.50 -13.62
N THR A 160 27.77 4.35 -12.60
CA THR A 160 26.58 5.10 -12.18
C THR A 160 26.91 6.58 -12.26
N ARG A 161 26.08 7.35 -12.96
CA ARG A 161 26.13 8.82 -12.97
C ARG A 161 24.98 9.38 -12.15
N VAL A 162 25.30 10.34 -11.29
CA VAL A 162 24.32 11.11 -10.53
C VAL A 162 24.50 12.58 -10.85
N ALA A 163 23.41 13.29 -11.12
CA ALA A 163 23.41 14.72 -11.33
C ALA A 163 22.24 15.38 -10.59
N VAL A 164 22.51 16.55 -10.02
CA VAL A 164 21.56 17.32 -9.22
C VAL A 164 21.28 18.61 -9.97
N ALA A 165 20.07 18.76 -10.50
CA ALA A 165 19.67 20.02 -11.13
C ALA A 165 19.30 21.06 -10.07
N ALA A 166 18.60 20.63 -9.02
CA ALA A 166 18.24 21.42 -7.85
C ALA A 166 18.20 20.54 -6.61
N GLY A 167 18.39 21.12 -5.43
CA GLY A 167 18.40 20.40 -4.15
C GLY A 167 19.78 19.86 -3.77
N GLY A 168 19.80 18.72 -3.09
CA GLY A 168 20.99 18.10 -2.55
C GLY A 168 20.75 16.67 -2.08
N LEU A 169 21.77 15.83 -2.29
CA LEU A 169 21.78 14.42 -1.92
C LEU A 169 23.15 14.00 -1.38
N THR A 170 23.17 12.87 -0.70
CA THR A 170 24.40 12.21 -0.25
C THR A 170 24.53 10.87 -0.94
N LEU A 171 25.67 10.64 -1.60
CA LEU A 171 26.06 9.35 -2.14
C LEU A 171 26.80 8.57 -1.07
N PHE A 172 26.48 7.29 -0.93
CA PHE A 172 27.15 6.35 -0.04
C PHE A 172 27.73 5.19 -0.85
N GLY A 173 29.00 4.89 -0.59
CA GLY A 173 29.72 3.73 -1.13
C GLY A 173 29.97 2.69 -0.05
N GLU A 174 30.93 1.81 -0.32
CA GLU A 174 31.47 0.90 0.68
C GLU A 174 32.41 1.58 1.66
N ASN A 175 32.79 0.85 2.72
CA ASN A 175 33.79 1.28 3.70
C ASN A 175 33.47 2.62 4.41
N GLY A 176 32.21 3.06 4.38
CA GLY A 176 31.76 4.31 5.01
C GLY A 176 32.03 5.56 4.17
N GLU A 177 32.43 5.40 2.91
CA GLU A 177 32.64 6.53 2.02
C GLU A 177 31.33 7.24 1.69
N SER A 178 31.40 8.57 1.66
CA SER A 178 30.27 9.40 1.28
C SER A 178 30.70 10.66 0.52
N VAL A 179 29.85 11.09 -0.40
CA VAL A 179 30.03 12.32 -1.19
C VAL A 179 28.70 13.07 -1.24
N ALA A 180 28.68 14.30 -0.74
CA ALA A 180 27.52 15.17 -0.87
C ALA A 180 27.54 15.89 -2.24
N LEU A 181 26.41 15.89 -2.94
CA LEU A 181 26.20 16.66 -4.16
C LEU A 181 25.06 17.66 -3.95
N GLY A 182 25.33 18.93 -4.23
CA GLY A 182 24.35 20.02 -4.28
C GLY A 182 23.96 20.39 -5.70
N ALA A 183 23.12 21.42 -5.82
CA ALA A 183 22.64 21.93 -7.09
C ALA A 183 23.75 22.16 -8.13
N HIS A 184 23.47 21.78 -9.37
CA HIS A 184 24.37 21.85 -10.54
C HIS A 184 25.64 21.00 -10.44
N GLN A 185 25.73 20.10 -9.47
CA GLN A 185 26.83 19.15 -9.37
C GLN A 185 26.45 17.80 -9.99
N GLN A 186 27.46 17.11 -10.49
CA GLN A 186 27.35 15.75 -11.00
C GLN A 186 28.58 14.94 -10.63
N LEU A 187 28.40 13.63 -10.51
CA LEU A 187 29.48 12.66 -10.30
C LEU A 187 29.20 11.40 -11.12
N THR A 188 30.21 10.89 -11.81
CA THR A 188 30.17 9.55 -12.39
C THR A 188 31.15 8.68 -11.61
N VAL A 189 30.69 7.53 -11.13
CA VAL A 189 31.51 6.58 -10.39
C VAL A 189 31.55 5.23 -11.08
N SER A 190 32.61 4.48 -10.82
CA SER A 190 32.75 3.07 -11.18
C SER A 190 33.09 2.26 -9.93
N GLY A 191 32.50 1.09 -9.77
CA GLY A 191 32.66 0.30 -8.55
C GLY A 191 31.99 0.94 -7.34
N ARG A 192 32.36 0.49 -6.14
CA ARG A 192 31.66 0.80 -4.89
C ARG A 192 32.40 1.78 -3.96
N GLU A 193 33.61 2.18 -4.32
CA GLU A 193 34.46 3.12 -3.56
C GLU A 193 34.28 4.60 -3.98
N LEU A 194 33.10 4.93 -4.54
CA LEU A 194 32.74 6.27 -5.05
C LEU A 194 33.82 6.98 -5.90
N ALA A 195 34.74 6.22 -6.50
CA ALA A 195 35.88 6.75 -7.21
C ALA A 195 35.38 7.49 -8.45
N ALA A 196 35.65 8.80 -8.50
CA ALA A 196 35.25 9.64 -9.62
C ALA A 196 35.95 9.15 -10.90
N VAL A 197 35.16 8.85 -11.93
CA VAL A 197 35.67 8.54 -13.27
C VAL A 197 35.26 9.63 -14.24
N SER A 198 36.00 9.77 -15.34
CA SER A 198 35.59 10.68 -16.41
C SER A 198 34.23 10.26 -16.95
N GLY A 199 33.25 11.16 -16.85
CA GLY A 199 31.93 11.00 -17.43
C GLY A 199 31.60 12.18 -18.32
N GLU A 200 30.85 11.93 -19.39
CA GLU A 200 30.25 13.01 -20.16
C GLU A 200 29.30 13.83 -19.29
N ALA A 201 29.18 15.12 -19.61
CA ALA A 201 28.13 15.94 -19.04
C ALA A 201 26.77 15.33 -19.36
N VAL A 202 25.87 15.45 -18.40
CA VAL A 202 24.48 15.05 -18.56
C VAL A 202 23.87 15.71 -19.81
N ARG A 203 23.42 14.90 -20.77
CA ARG A 203 22.72 15.39 -21.96
C ARG A 203 21.33 15.88 -21.54
N ALA A 204 21.00 17.10 -21.93
CA ALA A 204 19.70 17.72 -21.69
C ALA A 204 18.98 17.98 -23.02
N GLY A 205 17.65 17.94 -22.98
CA GLY A 205 16.77 18.30 -24.09
C GLY A 205 16.41 17.15 -25.02
N ASP A 206 16.64 15.90 -24.63
CA ASP A 206 16.21 14.76 -25.43
C ASP A 206 14.69 14.51 -25.33
N ALA A 207 14.21 13.40 -25.90
CA ALA A 207 12.78 13.08 -25.87
C ALA A 207 12.27 12.75 -24.46
N PHE A 208 13.13 12.24 -23.57
CA PHE A 208 12.78 11.93 -22.19
C PHE A 208 12.72 13.20 -21.37
N ASP A 209 13.71 14.09 -21.48
CA ASP A 209 13.73 15.38 -20.80
C ASP A 209 12.49 16.23 -21.16
N ARG A 210 12.08 16.23 -22.43
CA ARG A 210 10.86 16.92 -22.86
C ARG A 210 9.59 16.32 -22.26
N TRP A 211 9.53 14.99 -22.14
CA TRP A 211 8.39 14.32 -21.52
C TRP A 211 8.35 14.58 -20.02
N VAL A 212 9.49 14.52 -19.32
CA VAL A 212 9.63 14.92 -17.91
C VAL A 212 9.11 16.34 -17.70
N ALA A 213 9.58 17.30 -18.50
CA ALA A 213 9.18 18.71 -18.38
C ALA A 213 7.67 18.90 -18.60
N GLU A 214 7.07 18.15 -19.52
CA GLU A 214 5.61 18.18 -19.73
C GLU A 214 4.85 17.59 -18.54
N ARG A 215 5.29 16.46 -18.00
CA ARG A 215 4.72 15.87 -16.77
C ARG A 215 4.77 16.85 -15.60
N ASP A 216 5.92 17.48 -15.43
CA ASP A 216 6.16 18.50 -14.40
C ASP A 216 5.22 19.70 -14.52
N ARG A 217 5.06 20.21 -15.74
CA ARG A 217 4.15 21.32 -16.03
C ARG A 217 2.69 20.94 -15.73
N LEU A 218 2.26 19.75 -16.14
CA LEU A 218 0.90 19.26 -15.89
C LEU A 218 0.62 19.14 -14.38
N GLU A 219 1.58 18.61 -13.63
CA GLU A 219 1.45 18.46 -12.18
C GLU A 219 1.48 19.81 -11.45
N ASP A 220 2.35 20.75 -11.87
CA ASP A 220 2.42 22.10 -11.29
C ASP A 220 1.09 22.86 -11.48
N GLN A 221 0.43 22.64 -12.61
CA GLN A 221 -0.82 23.32 -12.99
C GLN A 221 -2.08 22.58 -12.53
N SER A 222 -1.96 21.50 -11.75
CA SER A 222 -3.10 20.68 -11.34
C SER A 222 -4.15 21.49 -10.57
N ILE A 223 -5.40 21.37 -11.00
CA ILE A 223 -6.55 21.99 -10.34
C ILE A 223 -6.86 21.23 -9.05
N SER A 224 -6.78 19.90 -9.07
CA SER A 224 -7.07 19.02 -7.96
C SER A 224 -6.13 19.23 -6.77
N ALA A 225 -4.88 19.65 -7.01
CA ALA A 225 -3.94 20.05 -5.96
C ALA A 225 -4.40 21.26 -5.12
N ARG A 226 -5.47 21.96 -5.52
CA ARG A 226 -6.12 23.02 -4.71
C ARG A 226 -7.10 22.47 -3.68
N TYR A 227 -7.57 21.24 -3.87
CA TYR A 227 -8.63 20.61 -3.09
C TYR A 227 -8.15 19.44 -2.24
N VAL A 228 -7.04 18.79 -2.63
CA VAL A 228 -6.42 17.68 -1.91
C VAL A 228 -4.90 17.86 -1.80
N SER A 229 -4.28 17.21 -0.80
CA SER A 229 -2.82 17.15 -0.69
C SER A 229 -2.22 16.50 -1.95
N ARG A 230 -1.03 16.94 -2.35
CA ARG A 230 -0.25 16.33 -3.43
C ARG A 230 0.24 14.91 -3.09
N ASP A 231 0.19 14.52 -1.82
CA ASP A 231 0.47 13.15 -1.39
C ASP A 231 -0.69 12.18 -1.69
N VAL A 232 -1.88 12.69 -2.06
CA VAL A 232 -3.03 11.83 -2.42
C VAL A 232 -2.79 11.25 -3.81
N LEU A 233 -2.23 10.05 -3.88
CA LEU A 233 -1.85 9.43 -5.15
C LEU A 233 -3.02 9.35 -6.14
N GLY A 234 -2.79 9.82 -7.37
CA GLY A 234 -3.79 9.82 -8.43
C GLY A 234 -4.65 11.07 -8.54
N TYR A 235 -4.41 12.08 -7.70
CA TYR A 235 -5.15 13.35 -7.78
C TYR A 235 -5.06 14.00 -9.16
N GLN A 236 -3.96 13.81 -9.90
CA GLN A 236 -3.75 14.36 -11.23
C GLN A 236 -4.79 13.86 -12.24
N GLN A 237 -5.25 12.61 -12.09
CA GLN A 237 -6.26 12.03 -12.97
C GLN A 237 -7.63 12.69 -12.76
N LEU A 238 -7.90 13.22 -11.57
CA LEU A 238 -9.17 13.87 -11.26
C LEU A 238 -9.43 15.12 -12.12
N ASP A 239 -8.37 15.83 -12.52
CA ASP A 239 -8.45 17.00 -13.41
C ASP A 239 -8.98 16.61 -14.81
N ARG A 240 -8.60 15.42 -15.30
CA ARG A 240 -8.97 14.95 -16.63
C ARG A 240 -10.37 14.32 -16.66
N TYR A 241 -10.80 13.70 -15.56
CA TYR A 241 -11.98 12.82 -15.58
C TYR A 241 -13.16 13.29 -14.75
N GLY A 242 -13.09 14.45 -14.10
CA GLY A 242 -14.22 14.94 -13.32
C GLY A 242 -14.16 16.43 -13.05
N ASP A 243 -15.05 16.88 -12.18
CA ASP A 243 -15.23 18.28 -11.84
C ASP A 243 -15.37 18.44 -10.33
N TRP A 244 -14.67 19.45 -9.78
CA TRP A 244 -14.82 19.87 -8.39
C TRP A 244 -16.01 20.81 -8.24
N GLN A 245 -16.83 20.59 -7.22
CA GLN A 245 -17.97 21.44 -6.88
C GLN A 245 -18.03 21.66 -5.37
N SER A 246 -18.57 22.81 -4.96
CA SER A 246 -18.86 23.08 -3.55
C SER A 246 -20.24 22.54 -3.18
N ASP A 247 -20.30 21.80 -2.09
CA ASP A 247 -21.50 21.30 -1.46
C ASP A 247 -21.60 21.83 -0.02
N ALA A 248 -22.81 22.22 0.41
CA ALA A 248 -23.01 22.84 1.72
C ALA A 248 -22.73 21.88 2.89
N ASN A 249 -22.91 20.57 2.69
CA ASN A 249 -22.70 19.57 3.73
C ASN A 249 -21.28 19.00 3.70
N TYR A 250 -20.66 18.92 2.53
CA TYR A 250 -19.39 18.21 2.32
C TYR A 250 -18.22 19.10 1.86
N GLY A 251 -18.41 20.41 1.72
CA GLY A 251 -17.35 21.29 1.22
C GLY A 251 -17.03 20.99 -0.23
N ASN A 252 -15.75 20.91 -0.58
CA ASN A 252 -15.36 20.61 -1.96
C ASN A 252 -15.45 19.10 -2.23
N VAL A 253 -16.32 18.72 -3.16
CA VAL A 253 -16.53 17.35 -3.61
C VAL A 253 -16.19 17.21 -5.09
N TRP A 254 -15.77 16.03 -5.49
CA TRP A 254 -15.42 15.73 -6.88
C TRP A 254 -16.45 14.80 -7.51
N TYR A 255 -16.91 15.11 -8.71
CA TYR A 255 -17.82 14.26 -9.47
C TYR A 255 -17.11 13.67 -10.69
N PRO A 256 -17.16 12.35 -10.91
CA PRO A 256 -16.70 11.76 -12.15
C PRO A 256 -17.59 12.22 -13.32
N ARG A 257 -16.95 12.43 -14.47
CA ARG A 257 -17.60 12.61 -15.78
C ARG A 257 -17.70 11.26 -16.50
N SER A 258 -18.66 11.18 -17.42
CA SER A 258 -18.79 10.07 -18.37
C SER A 258 -18.89 8.67 -17.72
N VAL A 259 -19.55 8.59 -16.58
CA VAL A 259 -19.95 7.32 -15.97
C VAL A 259 -21.39 6.99 -16.34
N ASP A 260 -21.73 5.70 -16.34
CA ASP A 260 -23.09 5.25 -16.63
C ASP A 260 -24.11 5.76 -15.59
N ALA A 261 -25.38 5.84 -15.99
CA ALA A 261 -26.44 6.35 -15.10
C ALA A 261 -26.64 5.50 -13.83
N ASP A 262 -26.35 4.20 -13.92
CA ASP A 262 -26.43 3.24 -12.82
C ASP A 262 -25.07 2.98 -12.14
N TRP A 263 -24.05 3.77 -12.49
CA TRP A 263 -22.71 3.63 -11.95
C TRP A 263 -22.69 3.80 -10.43
N ALA A 264 -21.84 3.02 -9.77
CA ALA A 264 -21.57 3.12 -8.35
C ALA A 264 -20.08 2.87 -8.07
N PRO A 265 -19.52 3.47 -7.00
CA PRO A 265 -18.15 3.21 -6.57
C PRO A 265 -17.93 1.72 -6.27
N TYR A 266 -16.70 1.25 -6.51
CA TYR A 266 -16.32 -0.15 -6.28
C TYR A 266 -17.16 -1.17 -7.08
N ARG A 267 -17.55 -0.83 -8.31
CA ARG A 267 -18.31 -1.72 -9.21
C ARG A 267 -17.51 -2.17 -10.41
N ASP A 268 -16.87 -1.24 -11.11
CA ASP A 268 -16.09 -1.54 -12.31
C ASP A 268 -14.61 -1.71 -11.95
N GLY A 269 -14.17 -2.95 -11.80
CA GLY A 269 -12.82 -3.26 -11.33
C GLY A 269 -12.70 -4.70 -10.85
N GLN A 270 -11.77 -4.93 -9.93
CA GLN A 270 -11.52 -6.25 -9.35
C GLN A 270 -10.96 -6.18 -7.94
N TRP A 271 -11.19 -7.25 -7.19
CA TRP A 271 -10.51 -7.50 -5.93
C TRP A 271 -9.24 -8.30 -6.17
N VAL A 272 -8.12 -7.85 -5.61
CA VAL A 272 -6.83 -8.54 -5.70
C VAL A 272 -6.26 -8.65 -4.30
N ASP A 273 -5.80 -9.83 -3.90
CA ASP A 273 -5.05 -9.96 -2.64
C ASP A 273 -3.63 -9.43 -2.87
N ILE A 274 -3.30 -8.29 -2.27
CA ILE A 274 -2.00 -7.61 -2.41
C ILE A 274 -1.40 -7.50 -1.01
N ALA A 275 -0.30 -8.22 -0.77
CA ALA A 275 0.45 -8.08 0.48
C ALA A 275 1.06 -6.66 0.62
N PRO A 276 1.15 -6.11 1.84
CA PRO A 276 0.69 -6.69 3.11
C PRO A 276 -0.80 -6.40 3.43
N TRP A 277 -1.51 -5.61 2.62
CA TRP A 277 -2.87 -5.14 2.95
C TRP A 277 -3.97 -6.19 2.81
N GLY A 278 -3.80 -7.16 1.91
CA GLY A 278 -4.80 -8.17 1.59
C GLY A 278 -5.74 -7.76 0.46
N TRP A 279 -7.03 -8.12 0.56
CA TRP A 279 -8.03 -7.78 -0.45
C TRP A 279 -8.10 -6.28 -0.70
N THR A 280 -7.64 -5.91 -1.87
CA THR A 280 -7.48 -4.53 -2.34
C THR A 280 -8.34 -4.34 -3.58
N TRP A 281 -9.05 -3.22 -3.62
CA TRP A 281 -9.81 -2.85 -4.82
C TRP A 281 -8.87 -2.23 -5.85
N VAL A 282 -8.85 -2.80 -7.05
CA VAL A 282 -8.20 -2.19 -8.21
C VAL A 282 -9.29 -1.73 -9.17
N ASP A 283 -9.48 -0.42 -9.23
CA ASP A 283 -10.49 0.21 -10.06
C ASP A 283 -10.10 0.17 -11.54
N ALA A 284 -11.07 -0.10 -12.42
CA ALA A 284 -10.84 -0.09 -13.87
C ALA A 284 -10.77 1.33 -14.45
N ALA A 285 -11.36 2.32 -13.77
CA ALA A 285 -11.35 3.70 -14.23
C ALA A 285 -9.98 4.34 -13.97
N PRO A 286 -9.33 5.00 -14.95
CA PRO A 286 -7.99 5.57 -14.76
C PRO A 286 -7.85 6.55 -13.57
N TRP A 287 -8.95 7.18 -13.18
CA TRP A 287 -9.03 8.12 -12.06
C TRP A 287 -9.32 7.47 -10.70
N GLY A 288 -9.59 6.16 -10.66
CA GLY A 288 -10.19 5.47 -9.51
C GLY A 288 -9.30 5.35 -8.26
N PHE A 289 -7.97 5.39 -8.36
CA PHE A 289 -7.10 5.16 -7.20
C PHE A 289 -7.36 6.14 -6.04
N ALA A 290 -7.35 7.45 -6.31
CA ALA A 290 -7.55 8.43 -5.24
C ALA A 290 -8.92 8.24 -4.57
N PRO A 291 -10.04 8.14 -5.32
CA PRO A 291 -11.35 7.92 -4.73
C PRO A 291 -11.57 6.57 -4.05
N SER A 292 -10.81 5.53 -4.41
CA SER A 292 -10.89 4.21 -3.79
C SER A 292 -10.08 4.09 -2.49
N HIS A 293 -9.06 4.94 -2.29
CA HIS A 293 -8.08 4.73 -1.21
C HIS A 293 -7.93 5.90 -0.22
N TYR A 294 -8.41 7.12 -0.54
CA TYR A 294 -8.14 8.32 0.29
C TYR A 294 -9.36 9.21 0.59
N GLY A 295 -10.58 8.66 0.60
CA GLY A 295 -11.78 9.46 0.89
C GLY A 295 -13.06 8.67 1.15
N ARG A 296 -14.21 9.29 0.94
CA ARG A 296 -15.52 8.65 1.06
C ARG A 296 -16.39 9.00 -0.13
N TRP A 297 -17.42 8.22 -0.38
CA TRP A 297 -18.39 8.53 -1.43
C TRP A 297 -19.68 9.02 -0.79
N ALA A 298 -20.25 10.11 -1.27
CA ALA A 298 -21.56 10.60 -0.85
C ALA A 298 -22.55 10.47 -2.01
N ARG A 299 -23.79 10.13 -1.70
CA ARG A 299 -24.89 10.19 -2.66
C ARG A 299 -25.57 11.56 -2.54
N ILE A 300 -25.35 12.44 -3.53
CA ILE A 300 -25.91 13.79 -3.57
C ILE A 300 -26.92 13.85 -4.72
N GLY A 301 -28.21 13.86 -4.37
CA GLY A 301 -29.29 13.61 -5.32
C GLY A 301 -29.10 12.24 -6.00
N PRO A 302 -29.14 12.15 -7.35
CA PRO A 302 -28.93 10.89 -8.06
C PRO A 302 -27.44 10.57 -8.32
N ARG A 303 -26.50 11.45 -7.96
CA ARG A 303 -25.09 11.33 -8.33
C ARG A 303 -24.23 10.87 -7.15
N TRP A 304 -23.17 10.15 -7.47
CA TRP A 304 -22.09 9.88 -6.53
C TRP A 304 -21.04 10.99 -6.61
N ALA A 305 -20.68 11.54 -5.46
CA ALA A 305 -19.63 12.53 -5.31
C ALA A 305 -18.54 11.96 -4.38
N TRP A 306 -17.29 12.08 -4.79
CA TRP A 306 -16.17 11.76 -3.91
C TRP A 306 -15.91 12.93 -2.96
N VAL A 307 -15.90 12.61 -1.66
CA VAL A 307 -15.55 13.53 -0.58
C VAL A 307 -14.13 13.19 -0.13
N PRO A 308 -13.13 14.03 -0.43
CA PRO A 308 -11.76 13.76 -0.04
C PRO A 308 -11.58 13.83 1.48
N GLY A 309 -10.47 13.25 1.95
CA GLY A 309 -9.93 13.55 3.28
C GLY A 309 -9.48 15.01 3.43
N ARG A 310 -8.78 15.31 4.52
CA ARG A 310 -8.31 16.69 4.77
C ARG A 310 -7.16 17.05 3.84
N ALA A 311 -7.27 18.20 3.17
CA ALA A 311 -6.22 18.69 2.28
C ALA A 311 -4.87 18.94 3.01
N ASN A 312 -4.89 19.28 4.30
CA ASN A 312 -3.69 19.63 5.08
C ASN A 312 -3.26 18.51 6.04
N THR A 313 -3.54 17.26 5.72
CA THR A 313 -3.11 16.11 6.52
C THR A 313 -2.49 15.08 5.59
N ARG A 314 -1.39 14.47 6.02
CA ARG A 314 -0.77 13.38 5.28
C ARG A 314 -1.82 12.27 5.07
N PRO A 315 -2.09 11.87 3.82
CA PRO A 315 -3.01 10.77 3.56
C PRO A 315 -2.39 9.45 4.05
N VAL A 316 -3.26 8.55 4.51
CA VAL A 316 -2.89 7.19 4.90
C VAL A 316 -3.66 6.26 3.98
N TYR A 317 -2.92 5.42 3.26
CA TYR A 317 -3.47 4.47 2.29
C TYR A 317 -4.36 3.45 2.99
N ALA A 318 -5.43 3.03 2.32
CA ALA A 318 -6.25 1.90 2.72
C ALA A 318 -6.60 1.06 1.49
N PRO A 319 -6.59 -0.28 1.56
CA PRO A 319 -6.80 -1.15 0.39
C PRO A 319 -8.19 -1.03 -0.26
N ALA A 320 -9.19 -0.62 0.51
CA ALA A 320 -10.50 -0.19 0.02
C ALA A 320 -11.28 0.43 1.19
N LEU A 321 -12.14 1.40 0.90
CA LEU A 321 -12.97 2.07 1.91
C LEU A 321 -14.43 1.64 1.74
N VAL A 322 -14.65 0.35 1.98
CA VAL A 322 -15.94 -0.34 1.88
C VAL A 322 -16.31 -1.03 3.18
N GLY A 323 -17.59 -1.31 3.36
CA GLY A 323 -18.07 -2.32 4.32
C GLY A 323 -18.36 -3.61 3.58
N PHE A 324 -17.82 -4.74 4.04
CA PHE A 324 -18.16 -6.06 3.48
C PHE A 324 -19.43 -6.60 4.12
N VAL A 325 -20.24 -7.31 3.33
CA VAL A 325 -21.50 -7.92 3.74
C VAL A 325 -21.46 -9.41 3.42
N GLY A 326 -21.81 -10.21 4.42
CA GLY A 326 -21.73 -11.67 4.35
C GLY A 326 -20.37 -12.18 4.84
N GLY A 327 -20.36 -13.36 5.49
CA GLY A 327 -19.15 -14.05 5.91
C GLY A 327 -19.16 -14.72 7.28
N GLY A 328 -18.85 -16.02 7.29
CA GLY A 328 -18.65 -16.93 8.43
C GLY A 328 -18.79 -18.39 7.96
N VAL A 329 -18.32 -19.39 8.73
CA VAL A 329 -18.47 -20.84 8.41
C VAL A 329 -19.91 -21.30 8.14
N HIS A 330 -20.90 -20.44 8.41
CA HIS A 330 -22.32 -20.66 8.16
C HIS A 330 -23.05 -19.48 7.47
N ALA A 331 -22.37 -18.45 6.95
CA ALA A 331 -23.02 -17.16 6.66
C ALA A 331 -22.58 -16.45 5.37
N ASN A 332 -22.45 -17.16 4.25
CA ASN A 332 -22.41 -16.48 2.94
C ASN A 332 -23.81 -15.92 2.62
N VAL A 333 -23.88 -14.78 1.93
CA VAL A 333 -25.15 -14.29 1.39
C VAL A 333 -25.60 -15.29 0.34
N VAL A 334 -26.76 -15.93 0.52
CA VAL A 334 -27.35 -16.77 -0.53
C VAL A 334 -28.23 -15.89 -1.39
N ALA A 335 -27.66 -15.34 -2.46
CA ALA A 335 -28.41 -14.61 -3.48
C ALA A 335 -28.48 -15.44 -4.76
N GLY A 336 -29.69 -15.56 -5.33
CA GLY A 336 -29.92 -16.44 -6.49
C GLY A 336 -29.52 -17.91 -6.24
N GLY A 337 -29.57 -18.38 -4.99
CA GLY A 337 -29.18 -19.74 -4.62
C GLY A 337 -27.67 -19.99 -4.54
N ARG A 338 -26.83 -18.97 -4.64
CA ARG A 338 -25.35 -19.11 -4.61
C ARG A 338 -24.73 -18.37 -3.42
N PRO A 339 -23.74 -18.97 -2.74
CA PRO A 339 -22.89 -18.25 -1.79
C PRO A 339 -22.27 -17.03 -2.46
N SER A 340 -22.41 -15.87 -1.83
CA SER A 340 -22.02 -14.58 -2.40
C SER A 340 -21.32 -13.69 -1.37
N VAL A 341 -20.46 -12.80 -1.87
CA VAL A 341 -19.80 -11.74 -1.10
C VAL A 341 -20.37 -10.40 -1.57
N GLY A 342 -20.77 -9.57 -0.61
CA GLY A 342 -21.23 -8.22 -0.87
C GLY A 342 -20.29 -7.16 -0.31
N TRP A 343 -20.34 -5.97 -0.89
CA TRP A 343 -19.69 -4.78 -0.33
C TRP A 343 -20.42 -3.52 -0.78
N PHE A 344 -20.26 -2.44 -0.03
CA PHE A 344 -20.77 -1.11 -0.37
C PHE A 344 -19.74 -0.03 0.01
N PRO A 345 -19.68 1.10 -0.70
CA PRO A 345 -18.79 2.21 -0.36
C PRO A 345 -19.16 2.81 1.01
N LEU A 346 -18.16 3.14 1.83
CA LEU A 346 -18.41 3.87 3.07
C LEU A 346 -18.78 5.34 2.81
N ALA A 347 -19.78 5.83 3.53
CA ALA A 347 -20.21 7.22 3.49
C ALA A 347 -19.33 8.14 4.36
N PRO A 348 -19.34 9.47 4.12
CA PRO A 348 -18.75 10.42 5.05
C PRO A 348 -19.31 10.24 6.47
N GLY A 349 -18.40 10.16 7.45
CA GLY A 349 -18.72 9.94 8.86
C GLY A 349 -18.79 8.46 9.29
N GLU A 350 -18.60 7.51 8.36
CA GLU A 350 -18.52 6.08 8.66
C GLU A 350 -17.07 5.63 8.87
N ALA A 351 -16.84 4.92 9.98
CA ALA A 351 -15.54 4.36 10.32
C ALA A 351 -15.22 3.17 9.41
N TRP A 352 -14.03 3.21 8.81
CA TRP A 352 -13.41 2.06 8.18
C TRP A 352 -12.85 1.12 9.24
N ARG A 353 -13.06 -0.18 9.04
CA ARG A 353 -12.65 -1.24 9.97
C ARG A 353 -11.91 -2.32 9.16
N PRO A 354 -10.57 -2.39 9.22
CA PRO A 354 -9.82 -3.43 8.54
C PRO A 354 -9.92 -4.78 9.26
N GLY A 355 -9.66 -5.87 8.53
CA GLY A 355 -9.51 -7.20 9.13
C GLY A 355 -8.17 -7.37 9.86
N ASP A 356 -7.87 -8.62 10.24
CA ASP A 356 -6.73 -9.02 11.08
C ASP A 356 -5.33 -8.79 10.49
N ARG A 357 -5.20 -8.01 9.39
CA ARG A 357 -3.90 -7.59 8.84
C ARG A 357 -3.47 -6.21 9.32
N ALA A 358 -4.38 -5.39 9.85
CA ALA A 358 -4.05 -4.09 10.42
C ALA A 358 -4.45 -3.98 11.89
N SER A 359 -3.68 -3.21 12.67
CA SER A 359 -3.99 -2.85 14.04
C SER A 359 -5.05 -1.76 14.11
N GLN A 360 -5.60 -1.58 15.31
CA GLN A 360 -6.50 -0.47 15.60
C GLN A 360 -5.82 0.89 15.40
N ARG A 361 -4.49 1.00 15.64
CA ARG A 361 -3.74 2.26 15.47
C ARG A 361 -3.78 2.71 14.03
N TYR A 362 -3.48 1.80 13.09
CA TYR A 362 -3.54 2.06 11.67
C TYR A 362 -4.96 2.43 11.20
N ALA A 363 -5.96 1.68 11.68
CA ALA A 363 -7.36 2.00 11.40
C ALA A 363 -7.74 3.42 11.86
N ASP A 364 -7.29 3.82 13.05
CA ASP A 364 -7.52 5.16 13.58
C ASP A 364 -6.79 6.24 12.76
N GLU A 365 -5.57 5.97 12.29
CA GLU A 365 -4.80 6.86 11.42
C GLU A 365 -5.50 7.10 10.08
N VAL A 366 -5.92 6.02 9.40
CA VAL A 366 -6.71 6.09 8.16
C VAL A 366 -8.00 6.87 8.38
N ASN A 367 -8.75 6.54 9.44
CA ASN A 367 -10.01 7.22 9.72
C ASN A 367 -9.80 8.70 10.07
N ARG A 368 -8.72 9.08 10.76
CA ARG A 368 -8.40 10.48 11.04
C ARG A 368 -8.02 11.25 9.78
N ALA A 369 -7.23 10.66 8.88
CA ALA A 369 -6.81 11.29 7.63
C ALA A 369 -8.02 11.57 6.70
N ILE A 370 -8.99 10.66 6.70
CA ILE A 370 -10.18 10.74 5.84
C ILE A 370 -11.39 11.41 6.54
N ALA A 371 -11.35 11.61 7.85
CA ALA A 371 -12.45 12.21 8.60
C ALA A 371 -12.75 13.65 8.16
N TYR A 372 -13.85 13.79 7.42
CA TYR A 372 -14.52 15.04 7.15
C TYR A 372 -15.06 15.66 8.46
N GLN A 373 -14.78 16.94 8.73
CA GLN A 373 -15.31 17.73 9.87
C GLN A 373 -15.16 17.12 11.29
N ARG A 374 -14.13 16.32 11.56
CA ARG A 374 -13.81 15.73 12.90
C ARG A 374 -14.83 14.74 13.50
N GLN A 375 -15.93 14.38 12.82
CA GLN A 375 -16.95 13.51 13.41
C GLN A 375 -17.13 12.20 12.63
N LEU A 376 -16.58 11.10 13.16
CA LEU A 376 -17.09 9.75 12.89
C LEU A 376 -18.37 9.58 13.71
N ALA A 377 -19.49 10.11 13.20
CA ALA A 377 -20.73 10.23 13.97
C ALA A 377 -21.78 9.17 13.63
N ARG A 378 -21.57 8.37 12.57
CA ARG A 378 -22.57 7.39 12.13
C ARG A 378 -22.32 6.02 12.77
N THR A 379 -23.30 5.58 13.56
CA THR A 379 -23.35 4.20 14.07
C THR A 379 -23.84 3.22 13.00
N ASP A 380 -24.68 3.69 12.08
CA ASP A 380 -25.24 2.92 10.97
C ASP A 380 -24.52 3.19 9.64
N TYR A 381 -24.54 2.18 8.76
CA TYR A 381 -24.01 2.28 7.41
C TYR A 381 -25.10 2.70 6.41
N LEU A 382 -25.05 3.94 5.94
CA LEU A 382 -26.03 4.57 5.04
C LEU A 382 -26.16 3.81 3.71
N HIS A 383 -25.05 3.50 3.07
CA HIS A 383 -25.06 2.88 1.74
C HIS A 383 -25.45 1.41 1.74
N ARG A 384 -25.49 0.78 2.91
CA ARG A 384 -26.06 -0.56 3.05
C ARG A 384 -27.50 -0.63 2.53
N ASN A 385 -28.29 0.41 2.81
CA ASN A 385 -29.72 0.48 2.46
C ASN A 385 -29.99 1.43 1.29
N THR A 386 -28.96 1.97 0.66
CA THR A 386 -29.12 2.87 -0.49
C THR A 386 -29.28 2.04 -1.77
N PRO A 387 -30.40 2.20 -2.52
CA PRO A 387 -30.61 1.48 -3.76
C PRO A 387 -29.43 1.67 -4.73
N GLY A 388 -28.93 0.57 -5.27
CA GLY A 388 -27.81 0.57 -6.22
C GLY A 388 -26.43 0.84 -5.61
N ALA A 389 -26.27 0.94 -4.29
CA ALA A 389 -24.95 1.10 -3.65
C ALA A 389 -24.29 -0.24 -3.27
N LEU A 390 -25.07 -1.27 -2.97
CA LEU A 390 -24.55 -2.59 -2.67
C LEU A 390 -24.15 -3.32 -3.96
N SER A 391 -22.91 -3.79 -4.00
CA SER A 391 -22.40 -4.76 -4.97
C SER A 391 -22.46 -6.15 -4.35
N LEU A 392 -22.94 -7.14 -5.11
CA LEU A 392 -23.04 -8.53 -4.66
C LEU A 392 -22.64 -9.47 -5.79
N VAL A 393 -21.69 -10.36 -5.51
CA VAL A 393 -21.17 -11.31 -6.50
C VAL A 393 -21.04 -12.72 -5.91
N PRO A 394 -21.13 -13.77 -6.74
CA PRO A 394 -20.80 -15.13 -6.32
C PRO A 394 -19.37 -15.27 -5.77
N VAL A 395 -19.19 -16.10 -4.74
CA VAL A 395 -17.86 -16.36 -4.11
C VAL A 395 -16.84 -16.95 -5.09
N ASP A 396 -17.30 -17.63 -6.14
CA ASP A 396 -16.45 -18.30 -7.11
C ASP A 396 -15.84 -17.35 -8.13
N ILE A 397 -16.34 -16.12 -8.27
CA ILE A 397 -15.75 -15.09 -9.13
C ILE A 397 -15.01 -14.00 -8.35
N PHE A 398 -15.29 -13.84 -7.06
CA PHE A 398 -14.58 -12.89 -6.21
C PHE A 398 -13.07 -13.18 -6.22
N GLY A 399 -12.25 -12.17 -6.46
CA GLY A 399 -10.79 -12.32 -6.54
C GLY A 399 -10.27 -13.02 -7.80
N ARG A 400 -11.13 -13.31 -8.80
CA ARG A 400 -10.73 -14.07 -9.99
C ARG A 400 -10.32 -13.24 -11.20
N GLY A 401 -10.56 -11.93 -11.18
CA GLY A 401 -10.24 -11.00 -12.24
C GLY A 401 -11.27 -9.85 -12.28
N PRO A 402 -11.31 -9.08 -13.38
CA PRO A 402 -12.33 -8.06 -13.60
C PRO A 402 -13.75 -8.60 -13.46
N ILE A 403 -14.59 -7.87 -12.74
CA ILE A 403 -16.00 -8.20 -12.54
C ILE A 403 -16.81 -7.50 -13.62
N ALA A 404 -17.56 -8.25 -14.42
CA ALA A 404 -18.43 -7.69 -15.45
C ALA A 404 -19.80 -7.33 -14.86
N ARG A 405 -20.51 -6.38 -15.47
CA ARG A 405 -21.88 -6.00 -15.09
C ARG A 405 -22.85 -7.18 -14.93
N ARG A 406 -22.71 -8.19 -15.80
CA ARG A 406 -23.54 -9.41 -15.80
C ARG A 406 -23.35 -10.30 -14.57
N ASP A 407 -22.23 -10.11 -13.87
CA ASP A 407 -21.82 -10.95 -12.75
C ASP A 407 -22.44 -10.50 -11.42
N PHE A 408 -22.93 -9.26 -11.37
CA PHE A 408 -23.61 -8.72 -10.20
C PHE A 408 -25.00 -9.33 -10.06
N LEU A 409 -25.26 -9.86 -8.87
CA LEU A 409 -26.55 -10.42 -8.53
C LEU A 409 -27.52 -9.29 -8.16
N ARG A 410 -28.78 -9.42 -8.59
CA ARG A 410 -29.84 -8.56 -8.10
C ARG A 410 -30.13 -8.90 -6.64
N THR A 411 -30.02 -7.91 -5.78
CA THR A 411 -30.42 -8.02 -4.38
C THR A 411 -31.94 -7.86 -4.28
N PRO A 412 -32.68 -8.79 -3.66
CA PRO A 412 -34.05 -8.49 -3.24
C PRO A 412 -34.03 -7.34 -2.23
N GLU A 413 -34.95 -6.38 -2.35
CA GLU A 413 -35.03 -5.26 -1.41
C GLU A 413 -35.09 -5.75 0.04
N GLY A 414 -34.24 -5.19 0.91
CA GLY A 414 -34.18 -5.53 2.33
C GLY A 414 -33.44 -6.84 2.70
N ALA A 415 -33.11 -7.71 1.74
CA ALA A 415 -32.50 -9.03 2.03
C ALA A 415 -31.11 -8.93 2.70
N THR A 416 -30.42 -7.81 2.53
CA THR A 416 -29.05 -7.61 3.05
C THR A 416 -29.01 -6.70 4.28
N ALA A 417 -30.15 -6.14 4.71
CA ALA A 417 -30.25 -5.27 5.89
C ALA A 417 -30.02 -6.00 7.22
N GLN A 418 -30.12 -7.35 7.23
CA GLN A 418 -29.93 -8.17 8.44
C GLN A 418 -28.57 -8.88 8.52
N LEU A 419 -27.79 -8.87 7.44
CA LEU A 419 -26.51 -9.59 7.38
C LEU A 419 -25.41 -8.94 8.23
N PRO A 420 -24.47 -9.69 8.80
CA PRO A 420 -23.35 -9.07 9.50
C PRO A 420 -22.49 -8.26 8.53
N ILE A 421 -22.04 -7.09 9.00
CA ILE A 421 -21.02 -6.31 8.33
C ILE A 421 -19.69 -6.77 8.90
N VAL A 422 -18.78 -7.18 8.01
CA VAL A 422 -17.48 -7.73 8.37
C VAL A 422 -16.37 -6.81 7.85
N ALA A 423 -15.21 -6.91 8.51
CA ALA A 423 -14.09 -6.01 8.28
C ALA A 423 -13.29 -6.33 7.00
N THR A 424 -13.36 -7.57 6.52
CA THR A 424 -12.73 -8.03 5.28
C THR A 424 -13.63 -9.04 4.59
N ALA A 425 -13.41 -9.25 3.29
CA ALA A 425 -14.10 -10.32 2.57
C ALA A 425 -13.82 -11.67 3.29
N PRO A 426 -14.84 -12.48 3.58
CA PRO A 426 -14.72 -13.72 4.34
C PRO A 426 -14.16 -14.88 3.50
N ILE A 427 -13.46 -14.58 2.43
CA ILE A 427 -12.83 -15.54 1.54
C ILE A 427 -11.32 -15.45 1.79
N PRO A 428 -10.68 -16.54 2.26
CA PRO A 428 -9.24 -16.60 2.31
C PRO A 428 -8.65 -16.36 0.92
N ALA A 429 -7.55 -15.62 0.85
CA ALA A 429 -6.77 -15.55 -0.38
C ALA A 429 -6.40 -16.98 -0.81
N ARG A 430 -6.68 -17.33 -2.07
CA ARG A 430 -6.35 -18.66 -2.59
C ARG A 430 -4.85 -18.72 -2.82
N GLY A 431 -4.16 -19.65 -2.16
CA GLY A 431 -2.70 -19.84 -2.26
C GLY A 431 -2.20 -20.23 -3.67
N ASP A 432 -3.11 -20.50 -4.61
CA ASP A 432 -2.77 -20.94 -5.98
C ASP A 432 -2.45 -19.78 -6.94
N ARG A 433 -2.62 -18.52 -6.52
CA ARG A 433 -2.22 -17.33 -7.29
C ARG A 433 -1.15 -16.57 -6.53
N HIS A 434 -0.08 -16.21 -7.22
CA HIS A 434 0.93 -15.29 -6.71
C HIS A 434 0.25 -13.98 -6.27
N SER A 435 0.39 -13.64 -4.99
CA SER A 435 -0.24 -12.45 -4.39
C SER A 435 0.10 -11.20 -5.22
N GLY A 436 -0.92 -10.44 -5.59
CA GLY A 436 -0.78 -9.20 -6.35
C GLY A 436 -0.46 -9.30 -7.84
N GLY A 437 -0.28 -10.50 -8.42
CA GLY A 437 -0.10 -10.69 -9.87
C GLY A 437 -1.44 -10.85 -10.59
N PHE A 438 -1.72 -9.99 -11.58
CA PHE A 438 -2.90 -10.12 -12.44
C PHE A 438 -2.71 -9.39 -13.77
N GLY A 439 -3.56 -9.71 -14.75
CA GLY A 439 -3.51 -9.15 -16.09
C GLY A 439 -2.96 -10.14 -17.11
N ARG A 440 -2.57 -9.61 -18.27
CA ARG A 440 -1.93 -10.40 -19.33
C ARG A 440 -0.48 -10.64 -18.97
N SER A 441 0.05 -11.82 -19.31
CA SER A 441 1.49 -12.08 -19.22
C SER A 441 2.25 -11.11 -20.11
N ALA A 442 3.33 -10.54 -19.58
CA ALA A 442 4.14 -9.57 -20.30
C ALA A 442 4.86 -10.21 -21.48
N SER A 443 4.83 -9.54 -22.63
CA SER A 443 5.70 -9.90 -23.77
C SER A 443 7.09 -9.27 -23.65
N ALA A 444 7.20 -8.11 -23.00
CA ALA A 444 8.47 -7.43 -22.77
C ALA A 444 9.02 -7.79 -21.39
N LEU A 445 10.20 -8.40 -21.35
CA LEU A 445 10.84 -8.84 -20.12
C LEU A 445 12.21 -8.17 -19.99
N PRO A 446 12.69 -7.94 -18.76
CA PRO A 446 14.08 -7.54 -18.57
C PRO A 446 15.03 -8.57 -19.19
N PRO A 447 16.20 -8.12 -19.68
CA PRO A 447 17.29 -8.99 -20.10
C PRO A 447 17.58 -10.12 -19.10
N PRO A 448 17.90 -11.35 -19.57
CA PRO A 448 18.10 -12.52 -18.70
C PRO A 448 19.15 -12.33 -17.59
N ASP A 449 20.21 -11.58 -17.87
CA ASP A 449 21.29 -11.26 -16.93
C ASP A 449 20.80 -10.43 -15.73
N LEU A 450 19.87 -9.50 -15.96
CA LEU A 450 19.25 -8.72 -14.90
C LEU A 450 18.28 -9.56 -14.07
N ARG A 451 17.54 -10.47 -14.71
CA ARG A 451 16.62 -11.38 -14.01
C ARG A 451 17.35 -12.35 -13.07
N GLY A 452 18.48 -12.90 -13.50
CA GLY A 452 19.29 -13.79 -12.66
C GLY A 452 19.83 -13.12 -11.39
N ARG A 453 20.31 -11.87 -11.49
CA ARG A 453 20.76 -11.09 -10.32
C ARG A 453 19.62 -10.79 -9.34
N GLN A 454 18.42 -10.52 -9.84
CA GLN A 454 17.25 -10.31 -9.00
C GLN A 454 16.84 -11.57 -8.23
N GLN A 455 16.88 -12.74 -8.86
CA GLN A 455 16.57 -14.00 -8.19
C GLN A 455 17.51 -14.26 -7.01
N GLN A 456 18.80 -13.93 -7.16
CA GLN A 456 19.77 -14.04 -6.08
C GLN A 456 19.48 -13.05 -4.93
N GLN A 457 19.16 -11.80 -5.25
CA GLN A 457 18.78 -10.81 -4.23
C GLN A 457 17.48 -11.18 -3.52
N ALA A 458 16.47 -11.64 -4.24
CA ALA A 458 15.19 -12.08 -3.67
C ALA A 458 15.38 -13.28 -2.73
N GLN A 459 16.24 -14.25 -3.09
CA GLN A 459 16.59 -15.37 -2.22
C GLN A 459 17.31 -14.91 -0.94
N GLN A 460 18.21 -13.92 -1.03
CA GLN A 460 18.88 -13.35 0.13
C GLN A 460 17.90 -12.62 1.06
N VAL A 461 16.95 -11.85 0.51
CA VAL A 461 15.91 -11.18 1.29
C VAL A 461 14.95 -12.19 1.94
N GLN A 462 14.56 -13.24 1.23
CA GLN A 462 13.76 -14.32 1.82
C GLN A 462 14.52 -15.04 2.94
N GLN A 463 15.81 -15.32 2.77
CA GLN A 463 16.63 -15.91 3.83
C GLN A 463 16.75 -14.97 5.03
N SER A 464 16.96 -13.67 4.84
CA SER A 464 17.05 -12.72 5.95
C SER A 464 15.72 -12.56 6.68
N GLN A 465 14.59 -12.52 5.97
CA GLN A 465 13.25 -12.52 6.56
C GLN A 465 12.95 -13.82 7.31
N GLN A 466 13.32 -14.98 6.77
CA GLN A 466 13.19 -16.26 7.46
C GLN A 466 14.05 -16.31 8.72
N LEU A 467 15.27 -15.76 8.67
CA LEU A 467 16.14 -15.63 9.83
C LEU A 467 15.52 -14.72 10.89
N GLN A 468 15.00 -13.56 10.51
CA GLN A 468 14.30 -12.65 11.43
C GLN A 468 13.05 -13.30 12.05
N GLN A 469 12.20 -13.96 11.27
CA GLN A 469 11.06 -14.71 11.79
C GLN A 469 11.50 -15.83 12.73
N SER A 470 12.55 -16.57 12.40
CA SER A 470 13.07 -17.63 13.26
C SER A 470 13.60 -17.08 14.59
N GLN A 471 14.27 -15.92 14.56
CA GLN A 471 14.75 -15.23 15.76
C GLN A 471 13.58 -14.72 16.60
N GLN A 472 12.54 -14.15 15.99
CA GLN A 472 11.33 -13.71 16.69
C GLN A 472 10.61 -14.89 17.35
N VAL A 473 10.47 -16.02 16.65
CA VAL A 473 9.88 -17.25 17.22
C VAL A 473 10.71 -17.79 18.38
N GLN A 474 12.05 -17.75 18.28
CA GLN A 474 12.94 -18.15 19.37
C GLN A 474 12.82 -17.22 20.58
N GLN A 475 12.80 -15.90 20.37
CA GLN A 475 12.61 -14.92 21.44
C GLN A 475 11.24 -15.10 22.12
N ALA A 476 10.17 -15.32 21.35
CA ALA A 476 8.85 -15.60 21.90
C ALA A 476 8.82 -16.89 22.75
N ARG A 477 9.52 -17.95 22.29
CA ARG A 477 9.67 -19.19 23.06
C ARG A 477 10.45 -18.97 24.36
N GLN A 478 11.54 -18.21 24.33
CA GLN A 478 12.32 -17.87 25.52
C GLN A 478 11.47 -17.06 26.52
N GLN A 479 10.73 -16.06 26.06
CA GLN A 479 9.85 -15.28 26.93
C GLN A 479 8.74 -16.13 27.57
N LEU A 480 8.16 -17.08 26.82
CA LEU A 480 7.20 -18.04 27.36
C LEU A 480 7.83 -18.98 28.39
N GLN A 481 9.07 -19.42 28.16
CA GLN A 481 9.82 -20.24 29.12
C GLN A 481 10.16 -19.46 30.39
N CYS A 482 10.65 -18.22 30.29
CA CYS A 482 10.90 -17.34 31.44
C CYS A 482 9.62 -17.09 32.25
N LYS A 483 8.48 -16.85 31.58
CA LYS A 483 7.18 -16.69 32.26
C LYS A 483 6.71 -17.96 32.97
N ARG A 484 6.99 -19.15 32.40
CA ARG A 484 6.69 -20.44 33.06
C ARG A 484 7.60 -20.67 34.26
N SER A 485 8.91 -20.47 34.14
CA SER A 485 9.86 -20.61 35.24
C SER A 485 9.60 -19.61 36.38
N ALA A 486 9.16 -18.39 36.07
CA ALA A 486 8.76 -17.40 37.09
C ALA A 486 7.48 -17.81 37.84
N ASN A 487 6.56 -18.53 37.20
CA ASN A 487 5.35 -19.06 37.86
C ASN A 487 5.62 -20.33 38.69
N ASP A 488 6.65 -21.11 38.35
CA ASP A 488 7.01 -22.33 39.07
C ASP A 488 7.92 -22.08 40.29
N THR A 489 8.46 -20.87 40.46
CA THR A 489 9.41 -20.55 41.54
C THR A 489 8.80 -19.63 42.60
N LEU A 490 8.08 -20.20 43.57
CA LEU A 490 7.76 -19.52 44.84
C LEU A 490 8.97 -19.60 45.80
N ALA A 491 10.06 -18.88 45.53
CA ALA A 491 11.07 -18.46 46.51
C ALA A 491 12.08 -17.47 45.87
N PRO A 492 12.55 -16.43 46.58
CA PRO A 492 13.40 -15.42 45.99
C PRO A 492 14.88 -15.86 45.99
N SER A 493 15.45 -16.09 44.82
CA SER A 493 16.87 -15.85 44.60
C SER A 493 17.06 -15.11 43.28
N MET A 494 17.53 -13.88 43.38
CA MET A 494 18.04 -13.12 42.25
C MET A 494 19.29 -13.82 41.71
N THR A 495 19.27 -14.26 40.45
CA THR A 495 20.36 -13.98 39.50
C THR A 495 19.92 -14.23 38.06
N ALA A 496 20.16 -13.21 37.22
CA ALA A 496 20.30 -13.23 35.75
C ALA A 496 19.11 -13.69 34.88
N CYS A 497 18.37 -12.70 34.38
CA CYS A 497 17.92 -12.59 32.98
C CYS A 497 18.31 -11.20 32.48
#